data_AF-F6IJD2-F1
#
_entry.id   AF-F6IJD2-F1
#
_cell.length_a   1.000
_cell.length_b   1.000
_cell.length_c   1.000
_cell.angle_alpha   90.00
_cell.angle_beta   90.00
_cell.angle_gamma   90.00
#
_symmetry.space_group_name_H-M   'P 1'
#
loop_
_entity.id
_entity.type
_entity.pdbx_description
1 polymer ?
#
loop_
_entity_poly.entity_id
_entity_poly.type
_entity_poly.pdbx_seq_one_letter_code
_entity_poly.pdbx_strand_id
1 'polypeptide(L)'
;MNALRGDWGWTGVDFAEIIAVSRMGHLLLSDTAGTIHYLDPETRELICLGGEEQARQYLADPEVSLVWQAEKLVQAAQERLGPPEAEEVYTLTPDALLAGDYGVENLTVMPLAELISFAGQVAWQTRNMADNTPIKLKSND
;
A
#
# COMPACT_ATOMS: atom_id res chain seq x y z
N MET A 1 -6.41 2.63 -10.64
CA MET A 1 -7.00 1.40 -11.24
C MET A 1 -6.05 0.63 -12.14
N ASN A 2 -5.37 1.24 -13.12
CA ASN A 2 -4.46 0.49 -14.02
C ASN A 2 -3.33 -0.24 -13.28
N ALA A 3 -2.67 0.41 -12.31
CA ALA A 3 -1.64 -0.21 -11.48
C ALA A 3 -2.16 -1.45 -10.71
N LEU A 4 -3.36 -1.38 -10.13
CA LEU A 4 -4.00 -2.53 -9.46
C LEU A 4 -4.23 -3.69 -10.43
N ARG A 5 -4.83 -3.43 -11.59
CA ARG A 5 -5.10 -4.49 -12.57
C ARG A 5 -3.82 -5.09 -13.18
N GLY A 6 -2.79 -4.26 -13.37
CA GLY A 6 -1.51 -4.68 -13.94
C GLY A 6 -0.64 -5.46 -12.96
N ASP A 7 -0.40 -4.89 -11.78
CA ASP A 7 0.62 -5.39 -10.84
C ASP A 7 0.05 -6.17 -9.65
N TRP A 8 -1.27 -6.11 -9.42
CA TRP A 8 -1.99 -6.90 -8.40
C TRP A 8 -2.99 -7.90 -8.99
N GLY A 9 -3.23 -7.88 -10.30
CA GLY A 9 -4.20 -8.78 -10.95
C GLY A 9 -3.88 -10.27 -10.79
N TRP A 10 -2.62 -10.60 -10.47
CA TRP A 10 -2.19 -11.97 -10.18
C TRP A 10 -2.84 -12.57 -8.92
N THR A 11 -3.39 -11.73 -8.03
CA THR A 11 -4.15 -12.17 -6.85
C THR A 11 -5.48 -12.84 -7.21
N GLY A 12 -5.96 -12.66 -8.45
CA GLY A 12 -7.25 -13.14 -8.92
C GLY A 12 -8.43 -12.22 -8.59
N VAL A 13 -8.18 -11.09 -7.93
CA VAL A 13 -9.21 -10.08 -7.64
C VAL A 13 -9.46 -9.21 -8.87
N ASP A 14 -10.73 -9.12 -9.29
CA ASP A 14 -11.16 -8.20 -10.36
C ASP A 14 -11.57 -6.86 -9.76
N PHE A 15 -10.60 -5.95 -9.63
CA PHE A 15 -10.82 -4.65 -8.99
C PHE A 15 -11.80 -3.75 -9.76
N ALA A 16 -12.80 -3.25 -9.05
CA ALA A 16 -13.83 -2.36 -9.58
C ALA A 16 -13.58 -0.90 -9.23
N GLU A 17 -13.38 -0.57 -7.94
CA GLU A 17 -13.30 0.81 -7.46
C GLU A 17 -12.34 0.96 -6.27
N ILE A 18 -11.74 2.15 -6.15
CA ILE A 18 -11.03 2.59 -4.94
C ILE A 18 -12.02 3.34 -4.07
N ILE A 19 -12.41 2.76 -2.94
CA ILE A 19 -13.37 3.34 -1.99
C ILE A 19 -12.69 4.43 -1.16
N ALA A 20 -11.46 4.17 -0.70
CA ALA A 20 -10.69 5.11 0.12
C ALA A 20 -9.18 4.92 -0.05
N VAL A 21 -8.45 6.01 0.20
CA VAL A 21 -6.99 6.07 0.18
C VAL A 21 -6.53 6.74 1.48
N SER A 22 -5.59 6.12 2.20
CA SER A 22 -4.95 6.76 3.35
C SER A 22 -3.86 7.74 2.91
N ARG A 23 -3.38 8.59 3.83
CA ARG A 23 -2.27 9.50 3.54
C ARG A 23 -0.94 8.78 3.27
N MET A 24 -0.82 7.53 3.70
CA MET A 24 0.35 6.67 3.47
C MET A 24 0.18 5.70 2.29
N GLY A 25 -0.95 5.76 1.57
CA GLY A 25 -1.19 4.92 0.39
C GLY A 25 -1.86 3.57 0.64
N HIS A 26 -2.32 3.28 1.87
CA HIS A 26 -3.23 2.15 2.12
C HIS A 26 -4.54 2.34 1.35
N LEU A 27 -5.09 1.27 0.79
CA LEU A 27 -6.34 1.33 0.02
C LEU A 27 -7.45 0.51 0.64
N LEU A 28 -8.67 1.03 0.54
CA LEU A 28 -9.89 0.24 0.62
C LEU A 28 -10.47 0.14 -0.79
N LEU A 29 -10.70 -1.07 -1.27
CA LEU A 29 -11.06 -1.37 -2.66
C LEU A 29 -12.32 -2.21 -2.71
N SER A 30 -13.16 -2.07 -3.74
CA SER A 30 -14.17 -3.07 -4.07
C SER A 30 -13.76 -3.87 -5.30
N ASP A 31 -14.16 -5.14 -5.34
CA ASP A 31 -14.13 -5.95 -6.55
C ASP A 31 -15.48 -5.93 -7.28
N THR A 32 -15.53 -6.51 -8.48
CA THR A 32 -16.75 -6.56 -9.30
C THR A 32 -17.88 -7.39 -8.69
N ALA A 33 -17.61 -8.20 -7.66
CA ALA A 33 -18.62 -8.94 -6.91
C ALA A 33 -19.18 -8.13 -5.72
N GLY A 34 -18.66 -6.91 -5.48
CA GLY A 34 -19.02 -6.07 -4.35
C GLY A 34 -18.31 -6.45 -3.04
N THR A 35 -17.28 -7.31 -3.10
CA THR A 35 -16.46 -7.61 -1.93
C THR A 35 -15.42 -6.51 -1.74
N ILE A 36 -15.22 -6.12 -0.49
CA ILE A 36 -14.27 -5.09 -0.07
C ILE A 36 -12.96 -5.74 0.37
N HIS A 37 -11.86 -5.12 -0.06
CA HIS A 37 -10.50 -5.54 0.24
C HIS A 37 -9.70 -4.38 0.83
N TYR A 38 -8.79 -4.71 1.75
CA TYR A 38 -7.76 -3.81 2.26
C TYR A 38 -6.44 -4.12 1.55
N LEU A 39 -5.77 -3.09 1.04
CA LEU A 39 -4.44 -3.22 0.45
C LEU A 39 -3.43 -2.42 1.26
N ASP A 40 -2.41 -3.13 1.73
CA ASP A 40 -1.24 -2.56 2.38
C ASP A 40 -0.03 -2.66 1.44
N PRO A 41 0.46 -1.54 0.89
CA PRO A 41 1.61 -1.55 -0.01
C PRO A 41 2.94 -1.82 0.72
N GLU A 42 3.01 -1.60 2.04
CA GLU A 42 4.21 -1.80 2.84
C GLU A 42 4.40 -3.27 3.20
N THR A 43 3.41 -3.87 3.83
CA THR A 43 3.42 -5.31 4.12
C THR A 43 3.20 -6.16 2.86
N ARG A 44 2.72 -5.53 1.78
CA ARG A 44 2.41 -6.14 0.48
C ARG A 44 1.27 -7.15 0.57
N GLU A 45 0.32 -6.89 1.47
CA GLU A 45 -0.83 -7.76 1.71
C GLU A 45 -2.12 -7.20 1.10
N LEU A 46 -2.90 -8.09 0.49
CA LEU A 46 -4.27 -7.83 0.06
C LEU A 46 -5.22 -8.71 0.87
N ILE A 47 -6.02 -8.09 1.73
CA ILE A 47 -6.88 -8.78 2.69
C ILE A 47 -8.33 -8.64 2.24
N CYS A 48 -8.99 -9.77 1.99
CA CYS A 48 -10.42 -9.81 1.71
C CYS A 48 -11.20 -9.57 3.03
N LEU A 49 -11.92 -8.45 3.10
CA LEU A 49 -12.68 -8.07 4.30
C LEU A 49 -14.13 -8.59 4.25
N GLY A 50 -14.71 -8.77 3.05
CA GLY A 50 -16.12 -9.12 2.89
C GLY A 50 -16.97 -7.91 2.50
N GLY A 51 -18.07 -7.66 3.21
CA GLY A 51 -18.95 -6.53 2.93
C GLY A 51 -18.58 -5.23 3.66
N GLU A 52 -19.37 -4.19 3.46
CA GLU A 52 -19.20 -2.86 4.09
C GLU A 52 -19.10 -2.94 5.62
N GLU A 53 -19.91 -3.76 6.27
CA GLU A 53 -19.92 -3.85 7.73
C GLU A 53 -18.64 -4.50 8.26
N GLN A 54 -18.13 -5.54 7.60
CA GLN A 54 -16.86 -6.16 7.97
C GLN A 54 -15.69 -5.21 7.72
N ALA A 55 -15.70 -4.49 6.60
CA ALA A 55 -14.69 -3.49 6.30
C ALA A 55 -14.67 -2.35 7.34
N ARG A 56 -15.85 -1.89 7.76
CA ARG A 56 -16.01 -0.88 8.81
C ARG A 56 -15.48 -1.37 10.15
N GLN A 57 -15.76 -2.62 10.53
CA GLN A 57 -15.25 -3.22 11.76
C GLN A 57 -13.73 -3.36 11.71
N TYR A 58 -13.18 -3.79 10.58
CA TYR A 58 -11.73 -3.91 10.38
C TYR A 58 -11.01 -2.56 10.54
N LEU A 59 -11.52 -1.48 9.92
CA LEU A 59 -10.94 -0.14 10.06
C LEU A 59 -11.16 0.50 11.45
N ALA A 60 -12.15 0.01 12.20
CA ALA A 60 -12.41 0.44 13.57
C ALA A 60 -11.52 -0.27 14.60
N ASP A 61 -10.82 -1.33 14.21
CA ASP A 61 -9.80 -1.95 15.04
C ASP A 61 -8.70 -0.92 15.38
N PRO A 62 -8.33 -0.73 16.66
CA PRO A 62 -7.36 0.29 17.05
C PRO A 62 -5.99 0.16 16.38
N GLU A 63 -5.52 -1.07 16.14
CA GLU A 63 -4.21 -1.31 15.53
C GLU A 63 -4.25 -0.97 14.03
N VAL A 64 -5.29 -1.42 13.34
CA VAL A 64 -5.53 -1.08 11.93
C VAL A 64 -5.72 0.42 11.77
N SER A 65 -6.49 1.05 12.65
CA SER A 65 -6.75 2.49 12.60
C SER A 65 -5.47 3.31 12.82
N LEU A 66 -4.59 2.86 13.72
CA LEU A 66 -3.30 3.49 13.96
C LEU A 66 -2.39 3.43 12.72
N VAL A 67 -2.35 2.27 12.05
CA VAL A 67 -1.60 2.08 10.80
C VAL A 67 -2.22 2.89 9.65
N TRP A 68 -3.54 2.88 9.52
CA TRP A 68 -4.25 3.65 8.48
C TRP A 68 -3.98 5.14 8.59
N GLN A 69 -4.06 5.70 9.81
CA GLN A 69 -3.88 7.13 10.04
C GLN A 69 -2.40 7.52 10.01
N ALA A 70 -1.52 6.67 10.56
CA ALA A 70 -0.08 6.87 10.63
C ALA A 70 0.32 8.29 11.08
N GLU A 71 -0.41 8.88 12.03
CA GLU A 71 -0.40 10.32 12.30
C GLU A 71 1.01 10.90 12.49
N LYS A 72 1.88 10.19 13.22
CA LYS A 72 3.26 10.62 13.47
C LYS A 72 4.10 10.69 12.19
N LEU A 73 3.96 9.71 11.29
CA LEU A 73 4.68 9.68 10.01
C LEU A 73 4.12 10.75 9.06
N VAL A 74 2.80 10.88 8.99
CA VAL A 74 2.13 11.91 8.19
C VAL A 74 2.55 13.31 8.64
N GLN A 75 2.60 13.56 9.95
CA GLN A 75 3.05 14.84 10.49
C GLN A 75 4.53 15.10 10.13
N ALA A 76 5.41 14.13 10.35
CA ALA A 76 6.83 14.28 10.03
C ALA A 76 7.07 14.50 8.52
N ALA A 77 6.32 13.78 7.68
CA ALA A 77 6.36 13.96 6.23
C ALA A 77 5.88 15.36 5.84
N GLN A 78 4.76 15.82 6.39
CA GLN A 78 4.21 17.14 6.09
C GLN A 78 5.15 18.28 6.49
N GLU A 79 5.81 18.17 7.65
CA GLU A 79 6.79 19.16 8.11
C GLU A 79 8.02 19.23 7.20
N ARG A 80 8.45 18.10 6.62
CA ARG A 80 9.67 18.03 5.81
C ARG A 80 9.44 18.23 4.31
N LEU A 81 8.36 17.66 3.78
CA LEU A 81 8.09 17.54 2.34
C LEU A 81 6.98 18.49 1.87
N GLY A 82 6.19 19.03 2.80
CA GLY A 82 4.96 19.74 2.48
C GLY A 82 3.82 18.79 2.09
N PRO A 83 2.62 19.33 1.82
CA PRO A 83 1.45 18.52 1.46
C PRO A 83 1.62 17.86 0.07
N PRO A 84 1.15 16.61 -0.12
CA PRO A 84 1.15 15.96 -1.42
C PRO A 84 0.17 16.65 -2.38
N GLU A 85 0.45 16.60 -3.68
CA GLU A 85 -0.50 17.02 -4.71
C GLU A 85 -1.67 16.02 -4.86
N ALA A 86 -2.58 16.31 -5.79
CA ALA A 86 -3.67 15.39 -6.09
C ALA A 86 -3.13 14.04 -6.57
N GLU A 87 -3.69 12.94 -6.06
CA GLU A 87 -3.29 11.55 -6.37
C GLU A 87 -1.88 11.15 -5.88
N GLU A 88 -1.22 12.01 -5.11
CA GLU A 88 0.02 11.68 -4.42
C GLU A 88 -0.23 11.30 -2.96
N VAL A 89 0.69 10.49 -2.42
CA VAL A 89 0.68 10.06 -1.02
C VAL A 89 2.08 10.17 -0.44
N TYR A 90 2.15 10.25 0.89
CA TYR A 90 3.41 10.00 1.58
C TYR A 90 3.71 8.51 1.58
N THR A 91 4.98 8.17 1.54
CA THR A 91 5.45 6.79 1.73
C THR A 91 6.93 6.79 2.07
N LEU A 92 7.54 5.61 2.17
CA LEU A 92 8.99 5.45 2.20
C LEU A 92 9.55 5.40 0.78
N THR A 93 10.80 5.81 0.59
CA THR A 93 11.50 5.51 -0.67
C THR A 93 11.46 4.00 -0.96
N PRO A 94 11.48 3.56 -2.23
CA PRO A 94 11.42 2.14 -2.57
C PRO A 94 12.45 1.28 -1.82
N ASP A 95 13.68 1.76 -1.68
CA ASP A 95 14.74 1.06 -0.95
C ASP A 95 14.44 0.95 0.54
N ALA A 96 13.94 2.03 1.16
CA ALA A 96 13.59 2.04 2.58
C ALA A 96 12.35 1.18 2.87
N LEU A 97 11.37 1.14 1.96
CA LEU A 97 10.19 0.27 2.06
C LEU A 97 10.61 -1.21 2.06
N LEU A 98 11.56 -1.59 1.20
CA LEU A 98 12.12 -2.95 1.17
C LEU A 98 12.95 -3.28 2.41
N ALA A 99 13.68 -2.29 2.95
CA ALA A 99 14.50 -2.45 4.14
C ALA A 99 13.70 -2.41 5.45
N GLY A 100 12.45 -1.92 5.43
CA GLY A 100 11.68 -1.62 6.63
C GLY A 100 12.31 -0.49 7.45
N ASP A 101 12.89 0.51 6.78
CA ASP A 101 13.58 1.63 7.42
C ASP A 101 12.70 2.87 7.48
N TYR A 102 12.01 3.01 8.60
CA TYR A 102 11.03 4.07 8.88
C TYR A 102 11.66 5.41 9.31
N GLY A 103 12.95 5.63 9.04
CA GLY A 103 13.59 6.92 9.23
C GLY A 103 12.84 8.05 8.53
N VAL A 104 12.67 9.19 9.19
CA VAL A 104 11.96 10.37 8.63
C VAL A 104 12.65 10.90 7.37
N GLU A 105 13.97 10.72 7.29
CA GLU A 105 14.80 10.99 6.13
C GLU A 105 14.42 10.17 4.89
N ASN A 106 13.84 8.98 5.10
CA ASN A 106 13.44 8.06 4.05
C ASN A 106 12.01 8.29 3.55
N LEU A 107 11.26 9.22 4.16
CA LEU A 107 9.94 9.59 3.67
C LEU A 107 10.03 10.25 2.28
N THR A 108 9.02 10.08 1.46
CA THR A 108 8.89 10.77 0.18
C THR A 108 7.43 11.02 -0.13
N VAL A 109 7.17 11.91 -1.08
CA VAL A 109 5.89 12.01 -1.78
C VAL A 109 6.04 11.27 -3.10
N MET A 110 5.04 10.50 -3.50
CA MET A 110 5.01 9.90 -4.83
C MET A 110 3.58 9.69 -5.33
N PRO A 111 3.38 9.55 -6.65
CA PRO A 111 2.08 9.18 -7.21
C PRO A 111 1.60 7.84 -6.63
N LEU A 112 0.34 7.78 -6.20
CA LEU A 112 -0.25 6.57 -5.63
C LEU A 112 -0.13 5.38 -6.59
N ALA A 113 -0.31 5.61 -7.89
CA ALA A 113 -0.21 4.57 -8.90
C ALA A 113 1.20 3.93 -8.94
N GLU A 114 2.26 4.72 -8.72
CA GLU A 114 3.64 4.22 -8.69
C GLU A 114 3.90 3.38 -7.44
N LEU A 115 3.46 3.84 -6.26
CA LEU A 115 3.56 3.08 -5.01
C LEU A 115 2.87 1.71 -5.15
N ILE A 116 1.64 1.70 -5.65
CA ILE A 116 0.86 0.48 -5.82
C ILE A 116 1.48 -0.45 -6.85
N SER A 117 1.99 0.09 -7.96
CA SER A 117 2.69 -0.68 -8.99
C SER A 117 3.95 -1.34 -8.41
N PHE A 118 4.79 -0.57 -7.74
CA PHE A 118 6.01 -1.05 -7.10
C PHE A 118 5.71 -2.16 -6.08
N ALA A 119 4.81 -1.90 -5.14
CA ALA A 119 4.44 -2.87 -4.11
C ALA A 119 3.89 -4.17 -4.73
N GLY A 120 3.07 -4.08 -5.79
CA GLY A 120 2.53 -5.25 -6.48
C GLY A 120 3.59 -6.07 -7.21
N GLN A 121 4.54 -5.42 -7.87
CA GLN A 121 5.67 -6.10 -8.53
C GLN A 121 6.56 -6.82 -7.52
N VAL A 122 6.85 -6.19 -6.38
CA VAL A 122 7.63 -6.82 -5.31
C VAL A 122 6.85 -8.00 -4.73
N ALA A 123 5.59 -7.80 -4.37
CA ALA A 123 4.70 -8.85 -3.83
C ALA A 123 4.67 -10.08 -4.75
N TRP A 124 4.48 -9.85 -6.06
CA TRP A 124 4.49 -10.92 -7.05
C TRP A 124 5.83 -11.67 -7.07
N GLN A 125 6.95 -10.94 -7.15
CA GLN A 125 8.28 -11.55 -7.22
C GLN A 125 8.64 -12.36 -5.98
N THR A 126 8.13 -11.97 -4.80
CA THR A 126 8.45 -12.62 -3.53
C THR A 126 7.40 -13.62 -3.04
N ARG A 127 6.22 -13.73 -3.68
CA ARG A 127 5.04 -14.49 -3.18
C ARG A 127 5.27 -15.96 -2.79
N ASN A 128 6.27 -16.62 -3.37
CA ASN A 128 6.57 -18.04 -3.14
C ASN A 128 7.93 -18.25 -2.46
N MET A 129 8.53 -17.17 -1.93
CA MET A 129 9.82 -17.24 -1.28
C MET A 129 9.64 -17.73 0.16
N ALA A 130 10.51 -18.64 0.58
CA ALA A 130 10.59 -19.01 1.99
C ALA A 130 11.23 -17.88 2.80
N ASP A 131 10.89 -17.80 4.09
CA ASP A 131 11.50 -16.86 5.01
C ASP A 131 13.03 -16.92 4.96
N ASN A 132 13.67 -15.76 5.08
CA ASN A 132 15.13 -15.60 5.07
C ASN A 132 15.83 -16.00 3.75
N THR A 133 15.09 -16.21 2.65
CA THR A 133 15.70 -16.48 1.34
C THR A 133 16.51 -15.25 0.87
N PRO A 134 17.83 -15.38 0.64
CA PRO A 134 18.64 -14.26 0.15
C PRO A 134 18.19 -13.81 -1.24
N ILE A 135 18.04 -12.51 -1.43
CA ILE A 135 17.68 -11.91 -2.73
C ILE A 135 18.80 -11.03 -3.29
N LYS A 136 18.78 -10.86 -4.60
CA LYS A 136 19.54 -9.82 -5.29
C LYS A 136 18.59 -8.98 -6.11
N LEU A 137 18.49 -7.70 -5.79
CA LEU A 137 17.69 -6.74 -6.53
C LEU A 137 18.44 -6.29 -7.78
N LYS A 138 17.70 -6.07 -8.87
CA LYS A 138 18.19 -5.45 -10.09
C LYS A 138 17.11 -4.50 -10.60
N SER A 139 17.48 -3.28 -10.92
CA SER A 139 16.64 -2.39 -11.73
C SER A 139 16.78 -2.76 -13.20
N ASN A 140 15.70 -2.58 -13.96
CA ASN A 140 15.79 -2.55 -15.42
C ASN A 140 15.92 -1.08 -15.82
N ASP A 141 17.00 -0.73 -16.51
CA ASP A 141 17.19 0.59 -17.15
C ASP A 141 16.22 0.78 -18.33
#